data_AF-J2WVH0-F1
#
_entry.id   AF-J2WVH0-F1
#
_cell.length_a   1.000
_cell.length_b   1.000
_cell.length_c   1.000
_cell.angle_alpha   90.00
_cell.angle_beta   90.00
_cell.angle_gamma   90.00
#
_symmetry.space_group_name_H-M   'P 1'
#
loop_
_entity.id
_entity.type
_entity.pdbx_description
1 polymer ?
#
loop_
_entity_poly.entity_id
_entity_poly.type
_entity_poly.pdbx_seq_one_letter_code
_entity_poly.pdbx_strand_id
1 'polypeptide(L)'
;AETERYGHYSVAGESVWDHPFLWGSKRTGPDLARVGGRYSDDWQRAHLYNPRNVVPESKMPAYPFLVENKLDGKETAKKMEVLRTLGVPYTDEDIAGAQDAVKGKTEMDALVAYLQGLGTIIKSKR
;
A
#
# COMPACT_ATOMS: atom_id res chain seq x y z
N ALA A 1 9.03 -23.55 0.08
CA ALA A 1 8.35 -23.01 1.27
C ALA A 1 7.75 -21.64 0.96
N GLU A 2 6.86 -21.08 1.79
CA GLU A 2 6.31 -19.72 1.56
C GLU A 2 7.42 -18.66 1.49
N THR A 3 8.49 -18.86 2.26
CA THR A 3 9.68 -18.01 2.26
C THR A 3 10.32 -17.89 0.87
N GLU A 4 10.36 -18.96 0.09
CA GLU A 4 10.89 -18.94 -1.29
C GLU A 4 10.02 -18.12 -2.25
N ARG A 5 8.70 -18.10 -2.01
CA ARG A 5 7.72 -17.45 -2.88
C ARG A 5 7.57 -15.96 -2.59
N TYR A 6 7.59 -15.60 -1.30
CA TYR A 6 7.28 -14.25 -0.84
C TYR A 6 8.46 -13.53 -0.18
N GLY A 7 9.47 -14.24 0.32
CA GLY A 7 10.57 -13.66 1.08
C GLY A 7 10.45 -13.94 2.59
N HIS A 8 11.21 -13.21 3.40
CA HIS A 8 11.24 -13.40 4.86
C HIS A 8 9.83 -13.36 5.47
N TYR A 9 9.55 -14.26 6.42
CA TYR A 9 8.26 -14.31 7.12
C TYR A 9 7.96 -12.97 7.81
N SER A 10 6.69 -12.61 7.91
CA SER A 10 6.26 -11.39 8.60
C SER A 10 6.58 -11.46 10.08
N VAL A 11 7.00 -10.34 10.68
CA VAL A 11 7.20 -10.23 12.13
C VAL A 11 6.25 -9.21 12.73
N ALA A 12 5.94 -9.36 14.02
CA ALA A 12 4.97 -8.50 14.71
C ALA A 12 5.31 -7.00 14.63
N GLY A 13 6.61 -6.66 14.62
CA GLY A 13 7.10 -5.28 14.53
C GLY A 13 6.65 -4.52 13.28
N GLU A 14 6.26 -5.21 12.21
CA GLU A 14 5.92 -4.59 10.93
C GLU A 14 4.48 -4.05 10.89
N SER A 15 3.60 -4.61 11.72
CA SER A 15 2.19 -4.21 11.81
C SER A 15 1.89 -3.38 13.06
N VAL A 16 2.92 -2.87 13.75
CA VAL A 16 2.76 -2.08 14.99
C VAL A 16 1.91 -0.82 14.76
N TRP A 17 1.97 -0.25 13.55
CA TRP A 17 1.23 0.96 13.19
C TRP A 17 0.01 0.69 12.29
N ASP A 18 -0.35 -0.58 12.07
CA ASP A 18 -1.50 -0.95 11.25
C ASP A 18 -2.80 -0.87 12.07
N HIS A 19 -3.60 0.16 11.80
CA HIS A 19 -4.89 0.37 12.44
C HIS A 19 -6.02 0.43 11.40
N PRO A 20 -6.79 -0.66 11.18
CA PRO A 20 -6.61 -2.01 11.73
C PRO A 20 -5.51 -2.80 11.01
N PHE A 21 -5.15 -3.97 11.56
CA PHE A 21 -4.25 -4.91 10.90
C PHE A 21 -4.86 -5.44 9.59
N LEU A 22 -4.01 -5.65 8.57
CA LEU A 22 -4.43 -6.12 7.24
C LEU A 22 -3.91 -7.53 6.91
N TRP A 23 -3.78 -8.38 7.94
CA TRP A 23 -3.39 -9.77 7.74
C TRP A 23 -4.52 -10.52 7.04
N GLY A 24 -4.19 -11.14 5.91
CA GLY A 24 -5.16 -11.90 5.13
C GLY A 24 -5.59 -13.18 5.86
N SER A 25 -6.89 -13.47 5.83
CA SER A 25 -7.45 -14.78 6.21
C SER A 25 -7.68 -15.71 5.01
N LYS A 26 -7.54 -15.18 3.79
CA LYS A 26 -7.72 -15.90 2.52
C LYS A 26 -6.75 -15.39 1.46
N ARG A 27 -6.32 -16.29 0.58
CA ARG A 27 -5.47 -15.99 -0.58
C ARG A 27 -6.15 -16.39 -1.88
N THR A 28 -6.99 -15.51 -2.42
CA THR A 28 -7.49 -15.62 -3.80
C THR A 28 -6.41 -15.16 -4.78
N GLY A 29 -5.74 -14.05 -4.46
CA GLY A 29 -4.49 -13.63 -5.07
C GLY A 29 -3.28 -13.99 -4.17
N PRO A 30 -2.06 -13.67 -4.62
CA PRO A 30 -0.84 -13.87 -3.84
C PRO A 30 -0.81 -13.00 -2.57
N ASP A 31 0.09 -13.35 -1.65
CA ASP A 31 0.40 -12.52 -0.48
C ASP A 31 1.10 -11.21 -0.90
N LEU A 32 0.75 -10.10 -0.24
CA LEU A 32 1.25 -8.76 -0.56
C LEU A 32 2.26 -8.21 0.46
N ALA A 33 2.51 -8.91 1.58
CA ALA A 33 3.33 -8.39 2.68
C ALA A 33 4.77 -8.02 2.27
N ARG A 34 5.24 -8.53 1.11
CA ARG A 34 6.59 -8.34 0.57
C ARG A 34 6.59 -7.87 -0.89
N VAL A 35 5.57 -7.11 -1.30
CA VAL A 35 5.46 -6.66 -2.70
C VAL A 35 6.28 -5.40 -3.01
N GLY A 36 6.69 -4.65 -1.98
CA GLY A 36 7.49 -3.43 -2.13
C GLY A 36 8.77 -3.67 -2.93
N GLY A 37 8.95 -2.91 -4.01
CA GLY A 37 10.11 -3.03 -4.91
C GLY A 37 10.15 -4.29 -5.79
N ARG A 38 9.17 -5.19 -5.68
CA ARG A 38 9.13 -6.44 -6.49
C ARG A 38 8.68 -6.19 -7.93
N TYR A 39 7.81 -5.20 -8.13
CA TYR A 39 7.31 -4.77 -9.43
C TYR A 39 7.47 -3.25 -9.58
N SER A 40 7.63 -2.78 -10.82
CA SER A 40 7.68 -1.34 -11.08
C SER A 40 6.31 -0.69 -10.87
N ASP A 41 6.31 0.62 -10.63
CA ASP A 41 5.08 1.40 -10.53
C ASP A 41 4.23 1.29 -11.81
N ASP A 42 4.86 1.27 -12.98
CA ASP A 42 4.17 1.09 -14.25
C ASP A 42 3.49 -0.27 -14.35
N TRP A 43 4.13 -1.33 -13.86
CA TRP A 43 3.51 -2.66 -13.79
C TRP A 43 2.32 -2.64 -12.84
N GLN A 44 2.45 -2.02 -11.65
CA GLN A 44 1.35 -1.91 -10.69
C GLN A 44 0.17 -1.15 -11.29
N ARG A 45 0.42 -0.03 -11.98
CA ARG A 45 -0.62 0.76 -12.67
C ARG A 45 -1.31 -0.05 -13.75
N ALA A 46 -0.55 -0.73 -14.61
CA ALA A 46 -1.11 -1.56 -15.68
C ALA A 46 -1.93 -2.73 -15.11
N HIS A 47 -1.41 -3.39 -14.08
CA HIS A 47 -2.10 -4.50 -13.42
C HIS A 47 -3.38 -4.05 -12.72
N LEU A 48 -3.38 -2.93 -11.99
CA LEU A 48 -4.59 -2.42 -11.33
C LEU A 48 -5.62 -1.93 -12.35
N TYR A 49 -5.18 -1.28 -13.43
CA TYR A 49 -6.08 -0.79 -14.49
C TYR A 49 -6.81 -1.94 -15.17
N ASN A 50 -6.08 -2.99 -15.59
CA ASN A 50 -6.67 -4.23 -16.10
C ASN A 50 -5.72 -5.42 -15.86
N PRO A 51 -5.98 -6.23 -14.83
CA PRO A 51 -5.09 -7.33 -14.46
C PRO A 51 -4.85 -8.34 -15.59
N ARG A 52 -5.89 -8.57 -16.43
CA ARG A 52 -5.83 -9.54 -17.53
C ARG A 52 -4.95 -9.08 -18.70
N ASN A 53 -4.54 -7.81 -18.74
CA ASN A 53 -3.62 -7.33 -19.77
C ASN A 53 -2.17 -7.75 -19.50
N VAL A 54 -1.78 -7.92 -18.24
CA VAL A 54 -0.42 -8.29 -17.85
C VAL A 54 -0.32 -9.69 -17.25
N VAL A 55 -1.43 -10.23 -16.76
CA VAL A 55 -1.59 -11.61 -16.28
C VAL A 55 -2.92 -12.16 -16.84
N PRO A 56 -2.92 -12.76 -18.04
CA PRO A 56 -4.14 -13.17 -18.76
C PRO A 56 -5.12 -14.03 -17.95
N GLU A 57 -4.60 -14.89 -17.08
CA GLU A 57 -5.36 -15.79 -16.22
C GLU A 57 -5.83 -15.16 -14.90
N SER A 58 -5.55 -13.87 -14.67
CA SER A 58 -5.90 -13.19 -13.43
C SER A 58 -7.41 -13.13 -13.21
N LYS A 59 -7.83 -13.50 -12.00
CA LYS A 59 -9.22 -13.37 -11.53
C LYS A 59 -9.46 -12.09 -10.74
N MET A 60 -8.44 -11.25 -10.59
CA MET A 60 -8.56 -9.97 -9.89
C MET A 60 -9.50 -9.03 -10.68
N PRO A 61 -10.42 -8.30 -10.04
CA PRO A 61 -11.22 -7.26 -10.69
C PRO A 61 -10.34 -6.14 -11.28
N ALA A 62 -10.86 -5.44 -12.28
CA ALA A 62 -10.19 -4.24 -12.81
C ALA A 62 -10.59 -3.01 -11.98
N TYR A 63 -9.65 -2.10 -11.73
CA TYR A 63 -9.83 -0.87 -10.95
C TYR A 63 -9.46 0.40 -11.76
N PRO A 64 -10.01 0.60 -12.96
CA PRO A 64 -9.62 1.73 -13.82
C PRO A 64 -10.01 3.10 -13.23
N PHE A 65 -11.07 3.15 -12.43
CA PHE A 65 -11.54 4.37 -11.76
C PHE A 65 -10.49 5.02 -10.85
N LEU A 66 -9.50 4.26 -10.38
CA LEU A 66 -8.40 4.80 -9.56
C LEU A 66 -7.57 5.85 -10.32
N VAL A 67 -7.55 5.82 -11.65
CA VAL A 67 -6.86 6.81 -12.49
C VAL A 67 -7.66 8.11 -12.60
N GLU A 68 -8.99 8.01 -12.51
CA GLU A 68 -9.91 9.13 -12.69
C GLU A 68 -10.12 9.91 -11.37
N ASN A 69 -10.16 9.19 -10.25
CA ASN A 69 -10.39 9.74 -8.93
C ASN A 69 -9.15 10.47 -8.40
N LYS A 70 -9.34 11.74 -8.01
CA LYS A 70 -8.29 12.59 -7.42
C LYS A 70 -8.52 12.80 -5.93
N LEU A 71 -7.43 12.73 -5.18
CA LEU A 71 -7.42 13.01 -3.75
C LEU A 71 -7.46 14.53 -3.50
N ASP A 72 -8.38 14.97 -2.65
CA ASP A 72 -8.45 16.37 -2.19
C ASP A 72 -7.64 16.62 -0.90
N GLY A 73 -7.26 15.53 -0.22
CA GLY A 73 -6.44 15.53 0.99
C GLY A 73 -7.12 16.08 2.24
N LYS A 74 -8.42 16.40 2.20
CA LYS A 74 -9.10 17.10 3.31
C LYS A 74 -9.01 16.35 4.63
N GLU A 75 -9.13 15.02 4.58
CA GLU A 75 -9.15 14.16 5.77
C GLU A 75 -7.76 13.62 6.15
N THR A 76 -6.70 13.92 5.39
CA THR A 76 -5.38 13.32 5.62
C THR A 76 -4.80 13.76 6.95
N ALA A 77 -4.82 15.07 7.23
CA ALA A 77 -4.38 15.62 8.52
C ALA A 77 -5.19 15.01 9.67
N LYS A 78 -6.52 14.90 9.51
CA LYS A 78 -7.38 14.34 10.55
C LYS A 78 -7.08 12.86 10.84
N LYS A 79 -6.84 12.07 9.80
CA LYS A 79 -6.45 10.66 9.93
C LYS A 79 -5.12 10.53 10.68
N MET A 80 -4.14 11.37 10.37
CA MET A 80 -2.82 11.35 11.02
C MET A 80 -2.91 11.77 12.50
N GLU A 81 -3.72 12.79 12.83
CA GLU A 81 -4.03 13.14 14.21
C GLU A 81 -4.62 11.96 14.98
N VAL A 82 -5.62 11.28 14.39
CA VAL A 82 -6.27 10.12 15.02
C VAL A 82 -5.28 8.98 15.20
N LEU A 83 -4.50 8.64 14.19
CA LEU A 83 -3.45 7.62 14.28
C LEU A 83 -2.41 7.98 15.35
N ARG A 84 -2.09 9.28 15.52
CA ARG A 84 -1.24 9.75 16.60
C ARG A 84 -1.84 9.48 17.98
N THR A 85 -3.15 9.65 18.15
CA THR A 85 -3.83 9.25 19.41
C THR A 85 -3.78 7.74 19.67
N LEU A 86 -3.62 6.93 18.61
CA LEU A 86 -3.48 5.47 18.69
C LEU A 86 -2.02 5.00 18.87
N GLY A 87 -1.06 5.93 18.96
CA GLY A 87 0.35 5.63 19.23
C GLY A 87 1.27 5.67 18.01
N VAL A 88 0.77 6.03 16.82
CA VAL A 88 1.61 6.23 15.64
C VAL A 88 2.40 7.54 15.78
N PRO A 89 3.73 7.56 15.66
CA PRO A 89 4.56 8.72 16.04
C PRO A 89 4.61 9.80 14.93
N TYR A 90 3.47 10.29 14.46
CA TYR A 90 3.42 11.43 13.53
C TYR A 90 3.86 12.72 14.21
N THR A 91 4.70 13.49 13.53
CA THR A 91 5.16 14.81 13.95
C THR A 91 4.15 15.90 13.58
N ASP A 92 4.28 17.09 14.16
CA ASP A 92 3.43 18.23 13.79
C ASP A 92 3.72 18.67 12.34
N GLU A 93 4.97 18.53 11.89
CA GLU A 93 5.39 18.78 10.51
C GLU A 93 4.70 17.82 9.53
N ASP A 94 4.61 16.53 9.88
CA ASP A 94 3.91 15.54 9.06
C ASP A 94 2.44 15.94 8.86
N ILE A 95 1.77 16.35 9.94
CA ILE A 95 0.34 16.71 9.91
C ILE A 95 0.11 18.02 9.16
N ALA A 96 0.96 19.03 9.39
CA ALA A 96 0.82 20.35 8.76
C ALA A 96 0.93 20.30 7.23
N GLY A 97 1.81 19.44 6.69
CA GLY A 97 2.00 19.25 5.24
C GLY A 97 1.12 18.16 4.60
N ALA A 98 0.35 17.43 5.40
CA ALA A 98 -0.32 16.19 4.98
C ALA A 98 -1.28 16.37 3.80
N GLN A 99 -2.08 17.44 3.83
CA GLN A 99 -3.06 17.69 2.78
C GLN A 99 -2.38 17.99 1.45
N ASP A 100 -1.42 18.91 1.45
CA ASP A 100 -0.73 19.34 0.23
C ASP A 100 0.13 18.22 -0.37
N ALA A 101 0.66 17.32 0.46
CA ALA A 101 1.43 16.16 0.01
C ALA A 101 0.60 15.20 -0.89
N VAL A 102 -0.71 15.11 -0.67
CA VAL A 102 -1.59 14.18 -1.42
C VAL A 102 -2.53 14.87 -2.40
N LYS A 103 -2.78 16.19 -2.23
CA LYS A 103 -3.73 16.93 -3.04
C LYS A 103 -3.40 16.85 -4.53
N GLY A 104 -4.38 16.46 -5.33
CA GLY A 104 -4.25 16.34 -6.78
C GLY A 104 -3.58 15.06 -7.27
N LYS A 105 -3.06 14.21 -6.38
CA LYS A 105 -2.67 12.84 -6.71
C LYS A 105 -3.90 12.00 -7.02
N THR A 106 -3.75 11.00 -7.88
CA THR A 106 -4.82 10.04 -8.17
C THR A 106 -4.91 8.98 -7.07
N GLU A 107 -6.05 8.32 -6.92
CA GLU A 107 -6.15 7.13 -6.05
C GLU A 107 -5.18 6.03 -6.49
N MET A 108 -4.90 5.92 -7.79
CA MET A 108 -3.88 5.03 -8.34
C MET A 108 -2.49 5.36 -7.80
N ASP A 109 -2.10 6.64 -7.76
CA ASP A 109 -0.81 7.06 -7.22
C ASP A 109 -0.67 6.66 -5.74
N ALA A 110 -1.73 6.88 -4.95
CA ALA A 110 -1.72 6.54 -3.53
C ALA A 110 -1.67 5.03 -3.28
N LEU A 111 -2.42 4.24 -4.07
CA LEU A 111 -2.41 2.79 -3.92
C LEU A 111 -1.06 2.18 -4.33
N VAL A 112 -0.46 2.68 -5.41
CA VAL A 112 0.89 2.27 -5.82
C VAL A 112 1.92 2.64 -4.74
N ALA A 113 1.86 3.85 -4.19
CA ALA A 113 2.75 4.27 -3.11
C ALA A 113 2.62 3.36 -1.87
N TYR A 114 1.40 2.99 -1.50
CA TYR A 114 1.15 2.03 -0.41
C TYR A 114 1.76 0.66 -0.71
N LEU A 115 1.51 0.09 -1.89
CA LEU A 115 2.04 -1.21 -2.29
C LEU A 115 3.57 -1.23 -2.31
N GLN A 116 4.19 -0.13 -2.76
CA GLN A 116 5.66 -0.02 -2.76
C GLN A 116 6.27 0.04 -1.36
N GLY A 117 5.51 0.48 -0.34
CA GLY A 117 5.97 0.49 1.05
C GLY A 117 5.95 -0.88 1.73
N LEU A 118 5.10 -1.81 1.26
CA LEU A 118 4.87 -3.09 1.94
C LEU A 118 6.12 -3.96 2.03
N GLY A 119 6.50 -4.28 3.27
CA GLY A 119 7.61 -5.18 3.56
C GLY A 119 9.01 -4.59 3.40
N THR A 120 9.12 -3.26 3.19
CA THR A 120 10.40 -2.57 3.00
C THR A 120 11.08 -2.14 4.31
N ILE A 121 10.32 -2.09 5.41
CA ILE A 121 10.80 -1.69 6.75
C ILE A 121 11.87 -2.67 7.25
N ILE A 122 11.74 -3.95 6.92
CA ILE A 122 12.74 -4.97 7.25
C ILE A 122 13.70 -5.17 6.08
N LYS A 123 14.94 -4.73 6.27
CA LYS A 123 16.05 -5.07 5.38
C LYS A 123 16.50 -6.51 5.64
N SER A 124 15.77 -7.48 5.10
CA SER A 124 16.25 -8.86 5.02
C SER A 124 16.94 -9.07 3.67
N LYS A 125 18.14 -9.67 3.67
CA LYS A 125 18.74 -10.16 2.43
C LYS A 125 17.91 -11.35 1.94
N ARG A 126 17.60 -11.34 0.64
CA ARG A 126 17.09 -12.53 -0.05
C ARG A 126 18.20 -13.56 -0.15
#